data_AF-A0A0D0BAV2-F1
#
_entry.id   AF-A0A0D0BAV2-F1
#
_cell.length_a   1.000
_cell.length_b   1.000
_cell.length_c   1.000
_cell.angle_alpha   90.00
_cell.angle_beta   90.00
_cell.angle_gamma   90.00
#
_symmetry.space_group_name_H-M   'P 1'
#
loop_
_entity.id
_entity.type
_entity.pdbx_description
1 polymer ?
#
loop_
_entity_poly.entity_id
_entity_poly.type
_entity_poly.pdbx_seq_one_letter_code
_entity_poly.pdbx_strand_id
1 'polypeptide(L)'
;MPLGDRLDALLREYLDEIKSAKAHSPEKLRKIKHANFIVIMDGVPTDEPKEAIVDASRRLRDGKFPLVQVGIQFVQIGQSM
;
A
#
# COMPACT_ATOMS: atom_id res chain seq x y z
N MET A 1 0.46 -0.85 18.48
CA MET A 1 0.12 -1.72 17.33
C MET A 1 1.10 -1.34 16.23
N PRO A 2 1.87 -2.27 15.65
CA PRO A 2 2.82 -1.89 14.62
C PRO A 2 2.07 -1.59 13.31
N LEU A 3 1.90 -0.30 13.04
CA LEU A 3 1.25 0.24 11.85
C LEU A 3 1.98 -0.18 10.58
N GLY A 4 3.32 -0.13 10.61
CA GLY A 4 4.20 -0.46 9.51
C GLY A 4 4.00 -1.91 9.07
N ASP A 5 4.04 -2.85 10.01
CA ASP A 5 3.84 -4.28 9.71
C ASP A 5 2.47 -4.55 9.10
N ARG A 6 1.42 -3.91 9.63
CA ARG A 6 0.07 -4.10 9.12
C ARG A 6 -0.10 -3.50 7.72
N LEU A 7 0.45 -2.32 7.49
CA LEU A 7 0.41 -1.68 6.18
C LEU A 7 1.22 -2.50 5.16
N ASP A 8 2.40 -3.00 5.54
CA ASP A 8 3.24 -3.85 4.69
C ASP A 8 2.49 -5.11 4.23
N ALA A 9 1.83 -5.82 5.14
CA ALA A 9 1.05 -7.01 4.81
C ALA A 9 -0.05 -6.72 3.77
N LEU A 10 -0.80 -5.63 3.97
CA LEU A 10 -1.87 -5.22 3.04
C LEU A 10 -1.34 -4.77 1.68
N LEU A 11 -0.23 -4.02 1.67
CA LEU A 11 0.43 -3.62 0.43
C LEU A 11 0.95 -4.84 -0.34
N ARG A 12 1.57 -5.80 0.34
CA ARG A 12 2.07 -7.03 -0.28
C ARG A 12 0.97 -7.84 -0.93
N GLU A 13 -0.14 -8.04 -0.22
CA GLU A 13 -1.31 -8.78 -0.74
C GLU A 13 -1.80 -8.18 -2.05
N TYR A 14 -2.01 -6.85 -2.08
CA TYR A 14 -2.44 -6.15 -3.29
C TYR A 14 -1.41 -6.22 -4.43
N LEU A 15 -0.13 -6.02 -4.11
CA LEU A 15 0.95 -6.06 -5.09
C LEU A 15 1.11 -7.46 -5.72
N ASP A 16 0.90 -8.52 -4.92
CA ASP A 16 0.92 -9.89 -5.39
C ASP A 16 -0.27 -10.19 -6.30
N GLU A 17 -1.45 -9.64 -5.99
CA GLU A 17 -2.65 -9.74 -6.83
C GLU A 17 -2.42 -9.13 -8.22
N ILE A 18 -1.95 -7.87 -8.30
CA ILE A 18 -1.70 -7.20 -9.59
C ILE A 18 -0.55 -7.84 -10.35
N LYS A 19 0.47 -8.37 -9.65
CA LYS A 19 1.60 -9.08 -10.26
C LYS A 19 1.14 -10.40 -10.86
N SER A 20 0.35 -11.18 -10.12
CA SER A 20 -0.24 -12.42 -10.61
C SER A 20 -1.16 -12.15 -11.81
N ALA A 21 -2.05 -11.16 -11.72
CA ALA A 21 -2.95 -10.81 -12.82
C ALA A 21 -2.19 -10.39 -14.08
N LYS A 22 -1.15 -9.55 -13.95
CA LYS A 22 -0.30 -9.14 -15.07
C LYS A 22 0.42 -10.32 -15.72
N ALA A 23 0.89 -11.29 -14.93
CA ALA A 23 1.54 -12.49 -15.43
C ALA A 23 0.59 -13.39 -16.23
N HIS A 24 -0.71 -13.39 -15.90
CA HIS A 24 -1.72 -14.16 -16.64
C HIS A 24 -2.20 -13.45 -17.91
N SER A 25 -2.60 -12.18 -17.82
CA SER A 25 -3.05 -11.38 -18.97
C SER A 25 -3.19 -9.90 -18.62
N PRO A 26 -2.85 -8.96 -19.53
CA PRO A 26 -3.14 -7.54 -19.39
C PRO A 26 -4.62 -7.22 -19.10
N GLU A 27 -5.55 -8.03 -19.60
CA GLU A 27 -6.99 -7.82 -19.37
C GLU A 27 -7.40 -8.13 -17.93
N LYS A 28 -6.78 -9.14 -17.30
CA LYS A 28 -7.02 -9.44 -15.89
C LYS A 28 -6.54 -8.29 -15.01
N LEU A 29 -5.36 -7.73 -15.31
CA LEU A 29 -4.83 -6.58 -14.60
C LEU A 29 -5.77 -5.37 -14.68
N ARG A 30 -6.38 -5.10 -15.86
CA ARG A 30 -7.34 -4.00 -16.03
C ARG A 30 -8.63 -4.14 -15.21
N LYS A 31 -8.96 -5.35 -14.76
CA LYS A 31 -10.14 -5.59 -13.91
C LYS A 31 -9.87 -5.33 -12.43
N ILE A 32 -8.60 -5.28 -12.02
CA ILE A 32 -8.23 -4.96 -10.63
C ILE A 32 -8.29 -3.44 -10.45
N LYS A 33 -9.03 -3.01 -9.41
CA LYS A 33 -9.16 -1.60 -9.05
C LYS A 33 -7.89 -1.12 -8.35
N HIS A 34 -7.63 0.19 -8.45
CA HIS A 34 -6.58 0.83 -7.65
C HIS A 34 -6.93 0.74 -6.16
N ALA A 35 -5.94 0.52 -5.31
CA ALA A 35 -6.12 0.46 -3.87
C ALA A 35 -5.96 1.84 -3.23
N ASN A 36 -6.86 2.21 -2.33
CA ASN A 36 -6.77 3.44 -1.53
C ASN A 36 -6.83 3.09 -0.04
N PHE A 37 -5.70 3.25 0.64
CA PHE A 37 -5.59 3.03 2.08
C PHE A 37 -5.79 4.35 2.81
N ILE A 38 -6.80 4.40 3.68
CA ILE A 38 -7.01 5.50 4.63
C ILE A 38 -6.72 4.93 6.01
N VAL A 39 -5.62 5.37 6.60
CA VAL A 39 -5.16 4.93 7.92
C VAL A 39 -5.61 5.99 8.94
N ILE A 40 -6.54 5.62 9.81
CA ILE A 40 -7.04 6.50 10.88
C ILE A 40 -6.43 6.04 12.21
N MET A 41 -5.81 6.96 12.94
CA MET A 41 -5.11 6.68 14.21
C MET A 41 -5.50 7.70 15.27
N ASP A 42 -5.55 7.28 16.54
CA ASP A 42 -5.87 8.14 17.68
C ASP A 42 -4.64 8.71 18.41
N GLY A 43 -3.44 8.44 17.88
CA GLY A 43 -2.15 8.86 18.44
C GLY A 43 -0.98 8.55 17.52
N VAL A 44 0.24 8.74 18.02
CA VAL A 44 1.48 8.49 17.26
C VAL A 44 1.75 6.97 17.21
N PRO A 45 1.95 6.37 16.02
CA PRO A 45 2.27 4.96 15.90
C PRO A 45 3.63 4.63 16.52
N THR A 46 3.78 3.39 17.00
CA THR A 46 5.02 2.91 17.66
C THR A 46 6.15 2.60 16.68
N ASP A 47 5.84 2.54 15.38
CA ASP A 47 6.72 2.19 14.28
C ASP A 47 6.40 3.04 13.04
N GLU A 48 7.39 3.23 12.18
CA GLU A 48 7.24 4.05 10.97
C GLU A 48 6.84 3.20 9.76
N PRO A 49 5.79 3.57 9.01
CA PRO A 49 5.38 2.85 7.80
C PRO A 49 6.31 3.08 6.60
N LYS A 50 7.37 3.88 6.77
CA LYS A 50 8.24 4.36 5.69
C LYS A 50 8.81 3.22 4.86
N GLU A 51 9.38 2.20 5.48
CA GLU A 51 10.03 1.11 4.75
C GLU A 51 9.00 0.29 3.94
N ALA A 52 7.81 0.05 4.47
CA ALA A 52 6.71 -0.60 3.76
C ALA A 52 6.31 0.18 2.49
N ILE A 53 6.19 1.51 2.61
CA ILE A 53 5.84 2.39 1.49
C ILE A 53 6.96 2.44 0.44
N VAL A 54 8.22 2.48 0.88
CA VAL A 54 9.40 2.46 0.00
C VAL A 54 9.48 1.14 -0.76
N ASP A 55 9.28 0.00 -0.10
CA ASP A 55 9.25 -1.31 -0.76
C ASP A 55 8.12 -1.39 -1.80
N ALA A 56 6.90 -1.01 -1.43
CA ALA A 56 5.77 -0.99 -2.35
C ALA A 56 6.04 -0.12 -3.59
N SER A 57 6.63 1.07 -3.38
CA SER A 57 7.01 1.98 -4.46
C SER A 57 8.05 1.37 -5.41
N ARG A 58 9.06 0.68 -4.86
CA ARG A 58 10.06 -0.05 -5.65
C ARG A 58 9.41 -1.16 -6.47
N ARG A 59 8.53 -1.96 -5.85
CA ARG A 59 7.83 -3.06 -6.53
C ARG A 59 6.92 -2.58 -7.66
N LEU A 60 6.19 -1.47 -7.46
CA LEU A 60 5.38 -0.84 -8.51
C LEU A 60 6.27 -0.38 -9.69
N ARG A 61 7.37 0.31 -9.38
CA ARG A 61 8.30 0.82 -10.40
C ARG A 61 8.97 -0.32 -11.17
N ASP A 62 9.54 -1.29 -10.49
CA ASP A 62 10.28 -2.40 -11.10
C ASP A 62 9.33 -3.31 -11.90
N GLY A 63 8.10 -3.48 -11.41
CA GLY A 63 7.02 -4.16 -12.11
C GLY A 63 6.42 -3.36 -13.27
N LYS A 64 6.86 -2.13 -13.54
CA LYS A 64 6.31 -1.21 -14.56
C LYS A 64 4.78 -1.09 -14.43
N PHE A 65 4.29 -0.91 -13.21
CA PHE A 65 2.90 -0.58 -12.92
C PHE A 65 2.72 0.94 -12.88
N PRO A 66 1.51 1.46 -13.14
CA PRO A 66 1.20 2.85 -12.83
C PRO A 66 1.42 3.11 -11.34
N LEU A 67 2.15 4.18 -10.99
CA LEU A 67 2.37 4.54 -9.57
C LEU A 67 1.07 4.91 -8.85
N VAL A 68 0.07 5.36 -9.62
CA VAL A 68 -1.29 5.66 -9.13
C VAL A 68 -2.09 4.41 -8.71
N GLN A 69 -1.49 3.21 -8.78
CA GLN A 69 -2.16 1.98 -8.35
C GLN A 69 -2.44 1.93 -6.86
N VAL A 70 -1.68 2.66 -6.06
CA VAL A 70 -1.82 2.71 -4.60
C VAL A 70 -1.84 4.16 -4.12
N GLY A 71 -2.91 4.54 -3.44
CA GLY A 71 -2.99 5.76 -2.64
C GLY A 71 -2.92 5.42 -1.15
N ILE A 72 -2.17 6.21 -0.36
CA ILE A 72 -2.06 6.05 1.09
C ILE A 72 -2.26 7.42 1.73
N GLN A 73 -3.18 7.50 2.70
CA GLN A 73 -3.46 8.71 3.47
C GLN A 73 -3.47 8.38 4.96
N PHE A 74 -2.76 9.19 5.74
CA PHE A 74 -2.75 9.09 7.20
C PHE A 74 -3.62 10.19 7.78
N VAL A 75 -4.54 9.82 8.66
CA VAL A 75 -5.43 10.72 9.40
C VAL A 75 -5.23 10.45 10.89
N GLN A 76 -4.59 11.38 11.60
CA GLN A 76 -4.45 11.31 13.04
C GLN A 76 -5.53 12.16 13.71
N ILE A 77 -6.29 11.56 14.62
CA ILE A 77 -7.37 12.19 15.37
C ILE A 77 -7.03 12.15 16.86
N GLY A 78 -6.75 13.31 17.46
CA GLY A 78 -6.34 13.40 18.87
C GLY A 78 -5.18 14.38 19.03
N GLN A 79 -5.06 15.01 20.20
CA GLN A 79 -4.03 16.02 20.44
C GLN A 79 -2.65 15.38 20.56
N SER A 80 -1.72 15.83 19.73
CA SER A 80 -0.30 15.87 20.09
C SER A 80 -0.17 16.77 21.32
N MET A 81 -0.03 16.18 22.51
CA MET A 81 0.44 16.87 23.72
C MET A 81 1.93 16.60 23.87
#